data_AF-A0A939SA74-F1
#
_entry.id   AF-A0A939SA74-F1
#
_cell.length_a   1.000
_cell.length_b   1.000
_cell.length_c   1.000
_cell.angle_alpha   90.00
_cell.angle_beta   90.00
_cell.angle_gamma   90.00
#
_symmetry.space_group_name_H-M   'P 1'
#
loop_
_entity.id
_entity.type
_entity.pdbx_description
1 polymer ?
#
loop_
_entity_poly.entity_id
_entity_poly.type
_entity_poly.pdbx_seq_one_letter_code
_entity_poly.pdbx_strand_id
1 'polypeptide(L)'
;MSKRTDTIKSLFTAPQSSALSADNMPAALPRVSSGSVRSLKDSFSEVEKENEELRERIASGAVILEIDPSLVDPSPLADRFRDQDDSSFEALKQSIAQRGQEVPILVREHPEAKGRYQSAYGHRRVRATRELGISVKAILRSLSDEALVVAQGLENAPREDLSFIERASFAMHIEDAGHSRSVVQDALSVDRAEASKLLAVARSVPAEVIQAIGKAPKVGRGRWQSFAELIKDSAALKRVRAAIAEPKFAERETDARFLAAFSAATRPSRGEPSKEPDEKPVFSVSGEKIAHVRQAERELKLTIDKNVSTTFAAFLVDQLPALFDAFSKKSSGQESTEA
;
A
#
# COMPACT_ATOMS: atom_id res chain seq x y z
N MET A 1 -51.32 34.16 22.45
CA MET A 1 -51.51 32.73 22.17
C MET A 1 -52.40 32.62 20.93
N SER A 2 -51.87 32.07 19.85
CA SER A 2 -52.46 32.17 18.50
C SER A 2 -53.58 31.17 18.30
N LYS A 3 -54.67 31.57 17.60
CA LYS A 3 -55.83 30.72 17.25
C LYS A 3 -55.45 29.39 16.56
N ARG A 4 -54.23 29.31 15.99
CA ARG A 4 -53.66 28.07 15.41
C ARG A 4 -53.30 27.00 16.44
N THR A 5 -52.89 27.39 17.65
CA THR A 5 -52.46 26.45 18.69
C THR A 5 -53.65 25.73 19.32
N ASP A 6 -54.81 26.39 19.41
CA ASP A 6 -56.02 25.80 19.98
C ASP A 6 -56.69 24.79 19.04
N THR A 7 -56.60 25.00 17.73
CA THR A 7 -57.09 24.04 16.71
C THR A 7 -56.31 22.73 16.66
N ILE A 8 -55.04 22.72 17.05
CA ILE A 8 -54.24 21.49 17.08
C ILE A 8 -54.55 20.69 18.36
N LYS A 9 -54.79 21.35 19.50
CA LYS A 9 -55.16 20.67 20.75
C LYS A 9 -56.51 19.96 20.68
N SER A 10 -57.48 20.49 19.93
CA SER A 10 -58.79 19.86 19.79
C SER A 10 -58.79 18.59 18.92
N LEU A 11 -57.78 18.42 18.06
CA LEU A 11 -57.65 17.23 17.19
C LEU A 11 -57.08 16.00 17.92
N PHE A 12 -56.35 16.19 19.02
CA PHE A 12 -55.69 15.10 19.77
C PHE A 12 -56.37 14.74 21.09
N THR A 13 -57.51 15.36 21.42
CA THR A 13 -58.27 15.02 22.63
C THR A 13 -59.22 13.85 22.31
N ALA A 14 -58.87 12.64 22.76
CA ALA A 14 -59.73 11.48 22.63
C ALA A 14 -61.04 11.66 23.42
N PRO A 15 -62.22 11.36 22.85
CA PRO A 15 -63.47 11.46 23.59
C PRO A 15 -63.56 10.34 24.64
N GLN A 16 -64.06 10.69 25.83
CA GLN A 16 -64.37 9.78 26.92
C GLN A 16 -65.40 8.74 26.45
N SER A 17 -65.13 7.46 26.72
CA SER A 17 -66.01 6.34 26.34
C SER A 17 -67.29 6.34 27.19
N SER A 18 -68.44 6.53 26.56
CA SER A 18 -69.76 6.38 27.18
C SER A 18 -70.20 4.91 27.24
N ALA A 19 -70.93 4.55 28.30
CA ALA A 19 -71.42 3.21 28.56
C ALA A 19 -72.42 2.74 27.49
N LEU A 20 -72.26 1.50 27.03
CA LEU A 20 -73.04 0.88 25.95
C LEU A 20 -74.44 0.48 26.44
N SER A 21 -75.48 1.18 25.97
CA SER A 21 -76.89 0.82 26.16
C SER A 21 -77.49 0.31 24.83
N ALA A 22 -78.49 -0.56 24.86
CA ALA A 22 -79.00 -1.27 23.68
C ALA A 22 -79.74 -0.38 22.65
N ASP A 23 -80.02 0.89 22.97
CA ASP A 23 -80.58 1.89 22.06
C ASP A 23 -79.52 2.77 21.37
N ASN A 24 -78.23 2.45 21.52
CA ASN A 24 -77.14 3.23 20.95
C ASN A 24 -76.96 2.88 19.46
N MET A 25 -77.84 3.40 18.60
CA MET A 25 -77.59 3.47 17.16
C MET A 25 -76.24 4.18 16.97
N PRO A 26 -75.26 3.59 16.26
CA PRO A 26 -73.97 4.23 16.09
C PRO A 26 -74.19 5.56 15.38
N ALA A 27 -73.89 6.67 16.07
CA ALA A 27 -73.88 7.98 15.47
C ALA A 27 -73.02 7.88 14.20
N ALA A 28 -73.60 8.19 13.05
CA ALA A 28 -72.94 8.07 11.76
C ALA A 28 -71.59 8.78 11.84
N LEU A 29 -70.50 8.04 11.70
CA LEU A 29 -69.15 8.59 11.67
C LEU A 29 -69.16 9.79 10.69
N PRO A 30 -68.66 10.97 11.10
CA PRO A 30 -68.65 12.13 10.22
C PRO A 30 -67.95 11.71 8.92
N ARG A 31 -68.71 11.66 7.83
CA ARG A 31 -68.18 11.31 6.51
C ARG A 31 -67.21 12.41 6.12
N VAL A 32 -65.93 12.17 6.35
CA VAL A 32 -64.86 13.06 5.90
C VAL A 32 -65.02 13.19 4.38
N SER A 33 -65.16 14.41 3.88
CA SER A 33 -65.41 14.62 2.46
C SER A 33 -64.26 14.01 1.66
N SER A 34 -64.58 13.19 0.65
CA SER A 34 -63.60 12.56 -0.23
C SER A 34 -62.63 13.59 -0.86
N GLY A 35 -63.08 14.83 -1.05
CA GLY A 35 -62.25 15.95 -1.53
C GLY A 35 -61.11 16.35 -0.59
N SER A 36 -61.34 16.32 0.73
CA SER A 36 -60.30 16.63 1.73
C SER A 36 -59.23 15.53 1.79
N VAL A 37 -59.63 14.26 1.65
CA VAL A 37 -58.70 13.12 1.59
C VAL A 37 -57.93 13.10 0.26
N ARG A 38 -58.58 13.48 -0.84
CA ARG A 38 -57.95 13.58 -2.16
C ARG A 38 -56.91 14.71 -2.20
N SER A 39 -57.24 15.89 -1.66
CA SER A 39 -56.28 16.99 -1.54
C SER A 39 -55.07 16.63 -0.68
N LEU A 40 -55.24 15.90 0.42
CA LEU A 40 -54.12 15.40 1.21
C LEU A 40 -53.27 14.39 0.43
N LYS A 41 -53.91 13.46 -0.28
CA LYS A 41 -53.22 12.49 -1.13
C LYS A 41 -52.42 13.18 -2.23
N ASP A 42 -52.98 14.22 -2.84
CA ASP A 42 -52.32 14.99 -3.88
C ASP A 42 -51.09 15.73 -3.30
N SER A 43 -51.23 16.37 -2.12
CA SER A 43 -50.09 16.99 -1.42
C SER A 43 -49.02 15.98 -0.99
N PHE A 44 -49.39 14.78 -0.52
CA PHE A 44 -48.41 13.73 -0.23
C PHE A 44 -47.68 13.28 -1.49
N SER A 45 -48.40 13.12 -2.61
CA SER A 45 -47.78 12.73 -3.89
C SER A 45 -46.84 13.80 -4.44
N GLU A 46 -47.14 15.08 -4.19
CA GLU A 46 -46.30 16.21 -4.58
C GLU A 46 -45.02 16.28 -3.73
N VAL A 47 -45.15 16.07 -2.41
CA VAL A 47 -44.01 15.96 -1.47
C VAL A 47 -43.14 14.74 -1.76
N GLU A 48 -43.74 13.60 -2.16
CA GLU A 48 -42.99 12.40 -2.56
C GLU A 48 -42.14 12.66 -3.80
N LYS A 49 -42.70 13.34 -4.82
CA LYS A 49 -41.97 13.74 -6.03
C LYS A 49 -40.87 14.74 -5.72
N GLU A 50 -41.15 15.77 -4.93
CA GLU A 50 -40.13 16.76 -4.53
C GLU A 50 -38.97 16.09 -3.76
N ASN A 51 -39.28 15.11 -2.90
CA ASN A 51 -38.26 14.32 -2.21
C ASN A 51 -37.45 13.45 -3.18
N GLU A 52 -38.08 12.85 -4.19
CA GLU A 52 -37.39 12.06 -5.21
C GLU A 52 -36.47 12.93 -6.07
N GLU A 53 -36.94 14.09 -6.52
CA GLU A 53 -36.13 15.09 -7.25
C GLU A 53 -34.97 15.62 -6.41
N LEU A 54 -35.19 15.89 -5.12
CA LEU A 54 -34.12 16.28 -4.18
C LEU A 54 -33.10 15.15 -4.02
N ARG A 55 -33.56 13.90 -3.89
CA ARG A 55 -32.69 12.72 -3.80
C ARG A 55 -31.87 12.53 -5.07
N GLU A 56 -32.44 12.74 -6.25
CA GLU A 56 -31.73 12.67 -7.52
C GLU A 56 -30.69 13.80 -7.66
N ARG A 57 -31.02 15.02 -7.24
CA ARG A 57 -30.08 16.15 -7.20
C ARG A 57 -28.93 15.93 -6.21
N ILE A 58 -29.22 15.33 -5.07
CA ILE A 58 -28.20 14.89 -4.12
C ILE A 58 -27.36 13.78 -4.77
N ALA A 59 -27.97 12.76 -5.35
CA ALA A 59 -27.28 11.60 -5.94
C ALA A 59 -26.41 11.95 -7.17
N SER A 60 -26.78 12.97 -7.94
CA SER A 60 -25.99 13.51 -9.04
C SER A 60 -24.82 14.41 -8.58
N GLY A 61 -24.70 14.65 -7.27
CA GLY A 61 -23.61 15.42 -6.67
C GLY A 61 -23.78 16.94 -6.76
N ALA A 62 -25.02 17.43 -6.90
CA ALA A 62 -25.34 18.86 -6.97
C ALA A 62 -25.53 19.53 -5.59
N VAL A 63 -25.47 18.76 -4.50
CA VAL A 63 -25.68 19.25 -3.13
C VAL A 63 -24.51 18.87 -2.24
N ILE A 64 -23.96 19.86 -1.53
CA ILE A 64 -22.95 19.65 -0.49
C ILE A 64 -23.68 19.41 0.83
N LEU A 65 -23.35 18.29 1.49
CA LEU A 65 -23.83 17.92 2.80
C LEU A 65 -22.76 18.18 3.86
N GLU A 66 -23.19 18.51 5.08
CA GLU A 66 -22.33 18.52 6.25
C GLU A 66 -22.59 17.25 7.05
N ILE A 67 -21.56 16.40 7.16
CA ILE A 67 -21.66 15.08 7.78
C ILE A 67 -20.77 15.06 9.02
N ASP A 68 -21.20 14.37 10.07
CA ASP A 68 -20.31 14.07 11.19
C ASP A 68 -19.17 13.15 10.70
N PRO A 69 -17.88 13.55 10.86
CA PRO A 69 -16.77 12.75 10.39
C PRO A 69 -16.70 11.35 11.02
N SER A 70 -17.34 11.08 12.16
CA SER A 70 -17.42 9.73 12.75
C SER A 70 -18.29 8.74 11.95
N LEU A 71 -19.18 9.25 11.11
CA LEU A 71 -20.06 8.47 10.23
C LEU A 71 -19.41 8.14 8.87
N VAL A 72 -18.22 8.67 8.61
CA VAL A 72 -17.49 8.49 7.34
C VAL A 72 -16.38 7.45 7.51
N ASP A 73 -16.54 6.35 6.79
CA ASP A 73 -15.57 5.27 6.67
C ASP A 73 -14.65 5.49 5.45
N PRO A 74 -13.36 5.15 5.57
CA PRO A 74 -12.47 5.20 4.43
C PRO A 74 -12.84 4.14 3.38
N SER A 75 -12.45 4.39 2.12
CA SER A 75 -12.45 3.34 1.09
C SER A 75 -11.66 2.10 1.57
N PRO A 76 -12.12 0.88 1.24
CA PRO A 76 -11.42 -0.35 1.62
C PRO A 76 -10.07 -0.49 0.90
N LEU A 77 -9.88 0.19 -0.23
CA LEU A 77 -8.64 0.13 -1.00
C LEU A 77 -7.71 1.28 -0.58
N ALA A 78 -6.55 0.91 -0.04
CA ALA A 78 -5.47 1.85 0.19
C ALA A 78 -4.79 2.21 -1.14
N ASP A 79 -4.80 3.50 -1.48
CA ASP A 79 -4.17 4.10 -2.65
C ASP A 79 -2.79 4.71 -2.37
N ARG A 80 -2.49 5.01 -1.10
CA ARG A 80 -1.23 5.62 -0.64
C ARG A 80 -0.67 4.93 0.61
N PHE A 81 0.64 5.09 0.82
CA PHE A 81 1.29 4.68 2.07
C PHE A 81 0.85 5.60 3.23
N ARG A 82 0.19 5.03 4.25
CA ARG A 82 -0.47 5.80 5.32
C ARG A 82 0.50 6.56 6.23
N ASP A 83 1.73 6.09 6.38
CA ASP A 83 2.65 6.50 7.45
C ASP A 83 3.70 7.56 7.04
N GLN A 84 3.59 8.17 5.85
CA GLN A 84 4.68 9.01 5.30
C GLN A 84 4.26 10.44 4.91
N ASP A 85 3.06 10.88 5.29
CA ASP A 85 2.45 12.16 4.90
C ASP A 85 2.32 13.19 6.04
N ASP A 86 2.83 12.88 7.24
CA ASP A 86 2.51 13.59 8.49
C ASP A 86 2.84 15.10 8.47
N SER A 87 3.94 15.52 7.83
CA SER A 87 4.30 16.95 7.78
C SER A 87 3.30 17.78 6.98
N SER A 88 2.76 17.21 5.90
CA SER A 88 1.75 17.87 5.06
C SER A 88 0.35 17.82 5.70
N PHE A 89 0.11 16.87 6.61
CA PHE A 89 -1.17 16.74 7.29
C PHE A 89 -1.40 17.86 8.31
N GLU A 90 -0.40 18.20 9.13
CA GLU A 90 -0.53 19.27 10.12
C GLU A 90 -0.80 20.64 9.46
N ALA A 91 -0.13 20.93 8.35
CA ALA A 91 -0.39 22.15 7.58
C ALA A 91 -1.83 22.19 7.03
N LEU A 92 -2.35 21.06 6.53
CA LEU A 92 -3.73 20.95 6.07
C LEU A 92 -4.72 21.16 7.24
N LYS A 93 -4.46 20.55 8.40
CA LYS A 93 -5.30 20.68 9.59
C LYS A 93 -5.36 22.13 10.06
N GLN A 94 -4.22 22.83 10.12
CA GLN A 94 -4.19 24.25 10.49
C GLN A 94 -4.95 25.12 9.48
N SER A 95 -4.80 24.85 8.19
CA SER A 95 -5.54 25.57 7.14
C SER A 95 -7.05 25.39 7.30
N ILE A 96 -7.52 24.15 7.53
CA ILE A 96 -8.94 23.85 7.77
C ILE A 96 -9.43 24.54 9.06
N ALA A 97 -8.62 24.59 10.12
CA ALA A 97 -8.99 25.26 11.35
C ALA A 97 -9.17 26.78 11.17
N GLN A 98 -8.36 27.42 10.31
CA GLN A 98 -8.40 28.86 10.09
C GLN A 98 -9.44 29.30 9.07
N ARG A 99 -9.59 28.56 7.97
CA ARG A 99 -10.39 28.96 6.79
C ARG A 99 -11.62 28.08 6.58
N GLY A 100 -11.77 27.01 7.36
CA GLY A 100 -12.76 25.97 7.14
C GLY A 100 -12.39 25.03 5.98
N GLN A 101 -13.26 24.06 5.72
CA GLN A 101 -13.11 23.17 4.57
C GLN A 101 -13.60 23.86 3.29
N GLU A 102 -12.65 24.22 2.41
CA GLU A 102 -12.95 24.83 1.11
C GLU A 102 -13.39 23.79 0.06
N VAL A 103 -12.66 22.67 -0.06
CA VAL A 103 -12.96 21.60 -1.03
C VAL A 103 -13.68 20.45 -0.31
N PRO A 104 -14.89 20.06 -0.75
CA PRO A 104 -15.63 18.96 -0.18
C PRO A 104 -15.00 17.60 -0.52
N ILE A 105 -15.26 16.58 0.30
CA ILE A 105 -14.92 15.18 -0.01
C ILE A 105 -15.99 14.57 -0.91
N LEU A 106 -15.69 13.45 -1.58
CA LEU A 106 -16.71 12.65 -2.27
C LEU A 106 -17.02 11.41 -1.45
N VAL A 107 -18.30 11.18 -1.19
CA VAL A 107 -18.79 10.01 -0.47
C VAL A 107 -19.93 9.33 -1.22
N ARG A 108 -20.14 8.05 -0.90
CA ARG A 108 -21.38 7.32 -1.18
C ARG A 108 -22.00 6.83 0.12
N GLU A 109 -23.25 6.41 0.10
CA GLU A 109 -23.83 5.67 1.22
C GLU A 109 -23.12 4.32 1.39
N HIS A 110 -22.93 3.88 2.64
CA HIS A 110 -22.27 2.60 2.91
C HIS A 110 -23.20 1.45 2.49
N PRO A 111 -22.75 0.51 1.63
CA PRO A 111 -23.62 -0.55 1.08
C PRO A 111 -24.18 -1.47 2.17
N GLU A 112 -23.39 -1.74 3.22
CA GLU A 112 -23.77 -2.67 4.30
C GLU A 112 -24.31 -1.97 5.57
N ALA A 113 -24.17 -0.66 5.70
CA ALA A 113 -24.40 0.05 6.97
C ALA A 113 -25.22 1.32 6.75
N LYS A 114 -26.54 1.21 6.90
CA LYS A 114 -27.45 2.36 6.73
C LYS A 114 -27.08 3.51 7.68
N GLY A 115 -27.05 4.73 7.13
CA GLY A 115 -26.70 5.95 7.86
C GLY A 115 -25.19 6.19 8.00
N ARG A 116 -24.34 5.30 7.47
CA ARG A 116 -22.90 5.54 7.32
C ARG A 116 -22.56 5.87 5.88
N TYR A 117 -21.41 6.50 5.69
CA TYR A 117 -20.90 6.92 4.40
C TYR A 117 -19.52 6.34 4.16
N GLN A 118 -19.18 6.10 2.90
CA GLN A 118 -17.86 5.67 2.48
C GLN A 118 -17.21 6.72 1.59
N SER A 119 -16.01 7.17 1.94
CA SER A 119 -15.30 8.20 1.18
C SER A 119 -14.55 7.62 -0.02
N ALA A 120 -14.83 8.12 -1.21
CA ALA A 120 -14.05 7.85 -2.41
C ALA A 120 -12.67 8.54 -2.32
N TYR A 121 -12.65 9.82 -1.95
CA TYR A 121 -11.42 10.59 -1.77
C TYR A 121 -11.55 11.61 -0.64
N GLY A 122 -10.41 12.20 -0.25
CA GLY A 122 -10.37 13.24 0.79
C GLY A 122 -10.23 12.70 2.20
N HIS A 123 -9.67 11.49 2.37
CA HIS A 123 -9.47 10.82 3.67
C HIS A 123 -8.71 11.68 4.68
N ARG A 124 -7.72 12.45 4.21
CA ARG A 124 -6.96 13.40 5.06
C ARG A 124 -7.84 14.55 5.59
N ARG A 125 -8.82 15.00 4.81
CA ARG A 125 -9.79 16.03 5.26
C ARG A 125 -10.71 15.45 6.31
N VAL A 126 -11.21 14.22 6.11
CA VAL A 126 -12.02 13.51 7.13
C VAL A 126 -11.25 13.37 8.44
N ARG A 127 -9.97 12.99 8.39
CA ARG A 127 -9.12 12.91 9.58
C ARG A 127 -8.94 14.28 10.25
N ALA A 128 -8.64 15.32 9.47
CA ALA A 128 -8.43 16.66 10.00
C ALA A 128 -9.70 17.24 10.64
N THR A 129 -10.87 17.12 9.99
CA THR A 129 -12.14 17.59 10.55
C THR A 129 -12.54 16.81 11.80
N ARG A 130 -12.25 15.50 11.84
CA ARG A 130 -12.42 14.66 13.04
C ARG A 130 -11.56 15.11 14.20
N GLU A 131 -10.27 15.39 13.97
CA GLU A 131 -9.36 15.90 15.00
C GLU A 131 -9.75 17.31 15.50
N LEU A 132 -10.33 18.13 14.62
CA LEU A 132 -10.82 19.47 14.95
C LEU A 132 -12.22 19.47 15.59
N GLY A 133 -12.94 18.34 15.58
CA GLY A 133 -14.31 18.24 16.09
C GLY A 133 -15.34 19.03 15.27
N ILE A 134 -15.10 19.20 13.97
CA ILE A 134 -16.00 19.93 13.05
C ILE A 134 -16.64 18.99 12.02
N SER A 135 -17.80 19.37 11.49
CA SER A 135 -18.47 18.67 10.40
C SER A 135 -17.60 18.62 9.14
N VAL A 136 -17.65 17.52 8.39
CA VAL A 136 -16.99 17.41 7.08
C VAL A 136 -17.97 17.75 5.97
N LYS A 137 -17.57 18.66 5.08
CA LYS A 137 -18.31 18.97 3.86
C LYS A 137 -18.09 17.87 2.83
N ALA A 138 -19.16 17.28 2.35
CA ALA A 138 -19.13 16.12 1.46
C ALA A 138 -20.14 16.28 0.32
N ILE A 139 -19.75 15.82 -0.87
CA ILE A 139 -20.64 15.59 -2.00
C ILE A 139 -21.06 14.13 -1.90
N LEU A 140 -22.36 13.88 -1.75
CA LEU A 140 -22.92 12.54 -1.84
C LEU A 140 -23.12 12.20 -3.31
N ARG A 141 -22.67 11.03 -3.77
CA ARG A 141 -23.03 10.47 -5.08
C ARG A 141 -23.42 9.02 -4.95
N SER A 142 -24.35 8.59 -5.78
CA SER A 142 -24.65 7.16 -5.94
C SER A 142 -23.55 6.51 -6.79
N LEU A 143 -22.71 5.69 -6.15
CA LEU A 143 -21.56 5.04 -6.79
C LEU A 143 -21.60 3.53 -6.52
N SER A 144 -21.44 2.73 -7.57
CA SER A 144 -21.12 1.31 -7.45
C SER A 144 -19.73 1.12 -6.85
N ASP A 145 -19.39 -0.12 -6.45
CA ASP A 145 -18.06 -0.43 -5.91
C ASP A 145 -16.96 -0.08 -6.92
N GLU A 146 -17.15 -0.45 -8.19
CA GLU A 146 -16.23 -0.10 -9.27
C GLU A 146 -16.13 1.42 -9.47
N ALA A 147 -17.26 2.13 -9.47
CA ALA A 147 -17.27 3.58 -9.65
C ALA A 147 -16.60 4.33 -8.49
N LEU A 148 -16.71 3.80 -7.26
CA LEU A 148 -15.99 4.33 -6.09
C LEU A 148 -14.47 4.23 -6.30
N VAL A 149 -14.00 3.07 -6.73
CA VAL A 149 -12.57 2.80 -6.98
C VAL A 149 -12.04 3.69 -8.10
N VAL A 150 -12.80 3.84 -9.19
CA VAL A 150 -12.44 4.74 -10.30
C VAL A 150 -12.38 6.18 -9.82
N ALA A 151 -13.37 6.65 -9.06
CA ALA A 151 -13.40 8.01 -8.52
C ALA A 151 -12.22 8.28 -7.56
N GLN A 152 -11.84 7.30 -6.75
CA GLN A 152 -10.65 7.37 -5.88
C GLN A 152 -9.36 7.48 -6.70
N GLY A 153 -9.20 6.67 -7.74
CA GLY A 153 -8.03 6.72 -8.62
C GLY A 153 -7.92 8.04 -9.38
N LEU A 154 -9.02 8.53 -9.95
CA LEU A 154 -9.08 9.77 -10.73
C LEU A 154 -8.80 11.03 -9.90
N GLU A 155 -9.06 11.05 -8.60
CA GLU A 155 -8.65 12.19 -7.75
C GLU A 155 -7.13 12.25 -7.57
N ASN A 156 -6.49 11.08 -7.58
CA ASN A 156 -5.06 10.95 -7.38
C ASN A 156 -4.26 11.00 -8.69
N ALA A 157 -4.85 10.65 -9.83
CA ALA A 157 -4.16 10.57 -11.13
C ALA A 157 -3.63 11.91 -11.68
N PRO A 158 -4.33 13.06 -11.55
CA PRO A 158 -3.83 14.37 -12.01
C PRO A 158 -2.72 14.94 -11.15
N ARG A 159 -2.50 14.40 -9.94
CA ARG A 159 -1.39 14.83 -9.09
C ARG A 159 -0.13 14.12 -9.58
N GLU A 160 0.89 14.90 -9.94
CA GLU A 160 2.25 14.43 -10.23
C GLU A 160 2.92 13.69 -9.03
N ASP A 161 2.16 13.31 -8.00
CA ASP A 161 2.62 12.84 -6.70
C ASP A 161 2.68 11.31 -6.58
N LEU A 162 1.92 10.54 -7.38
CA LEU A 162 1.93 9.08 -7.25
C LEU A 162 3.16 8.46 -7.93
N SER A 163 4.04 7.89 -7.11
CA SER A 163 5.19 7.11 -7.55
C SER A 163 4.75 5.89 -8.37
N PHE A 164 5.67 5.35 -9.17
CA PHE A 164 5.39 4.17 -9.98
C PHE A 164 4.91 2.98 -9.12
N ILE A 165 5.51 2.78 -7.95
CA ILE A 165 5.18 1.65 -7.07
C ILE A 165 3.84 1.85 -6.36
N GLU A 166 3.42 3.07 -6.07
CA GLU A 166 2.09 3.36 -5.52
C GLU A 166 1.00 3.02 -6.56
N ARG A 167 1.18 3.46 -7.81
CA ARG A 167 0.26 3.08 -8.90
C ARG A 167 0.21 1.57 -9.09
N ALA A 168 1.36 0.90 -9.01
CA ALA A 168 1.44 -0.55 -9.15
C ALA A 168 0.74 -1.29 -8.00
N SER A 169 0.93 -0.83 -6.77
CA SER A 169 0.29 -1.40 -5.58
C SER A 169 -1.23 -1.17 -5.61
N PHE A 170 -1.67 0.02 -6.02
CA PHE A 170 -3.09 0.33 -6.19
C PHE A 170 -3.73 -0.55 -7.28
N ALA A 171 -3.09 -0.71 -8.44
CA ALA A 171 -3.55 -1.61 -9.49
C ALA A 171 -3.73 -3.05 -8.97
N MET A 172 -2.78 -3.53 -8.16
CA MET A 172 -2.85 -4.87 -7.56
C MET A 172 -4.00 -4.97 -6.55
N HIS A 173 -4.17 -3.98 -5.67
CA HIS A 173 -5.29 -3.96 -4.71
C HIS A 173 -6.66 -3.97 -5.39
N ILE A 174 -6.80 -3.29 -6.54
CA ILE A 174 -8.03 -3.30 -7.34
C ILE A 174 -8.33 -4.73 -7.83
N GLU A 175 -7.34 -5.43 -8.41
CA GLU A 175 -7.54 -6.80 -8.90
C GLU A 175 -7.75 -7.81 -7.76
N ASP A 176 -7.01 -7.66 -6.65
CA ASP A 176 -7.13 -8.56 -5.50
C ASP A 176 -8.47 -8.38 -4.77
N ALA A 177 -9.11 -7.21 -4.90
CA ALA A 177 -10.49 -6.97 -4.50
C ALA A 177 -11.55 -7.53 -5.48
N GLY A 178 -11.12 -8.20 -6.55
CA GLY A 178 -12.00 -8.86 -7.52
C GLY A 178 -12.47 -7.96 -8.67
N HIS A 179 -11.97 -6.73 -8.78
CA HIS A 179 -12.33 -5.85 -9.89
C HIS A 179 -11.56 -6.21 -11.16
N SER A 180 -12.16 -5.86 -12.30
CA SER A 180 -11.57 -6.16 -13.61
C SER A 180 -10.41 -5.23 -13.95
N ARG A 181 -9.59 -5.66 -14.90
CA ARG A 181 -8.46 -4.85 -15.40
C ARG A 181 -8.89 -3.57 -16.14
N SER A 182 -10.14 -3.45 -16.58
CA SER A 182 -10.64 -2.17 -17.12
C SER A 182 -10.80 -1.13 -16.02
N VAL A 183 -11.26 -1.54 -14.83
CA VAL A 183 -11.35 -0.65 -13.65
C VAL A 183 -9.97 -0.07 -13.30
N VAL A 184 -8.91 -0.87 -13.40
CA VAL A 184 -7.52 -0.39 -13.22
C VAL A 184 -7.14 0.67 -14.25
N GLN A 185 -7.48 0.45 -15.52
CA GLN A 185 -7.19 1.40 -16.61
C GLN A 185 -7.93 2.71 -16.39
N ASP A 186 -9.21 2.65 -16.02
CA ASP A 186 -10.04 3.81 -15.78
C ASP A 186 -9.57 4.59 -14.54
N ALA A 187 -9.31 3.89 -13.43
CA ALA A 187 -8.87 4.50 -12.18
C ALA A 187 -7.50 5.18 -12.28
N LEU A 188 -6.56 4.59 -13.03
CA LEU A 188 -5.21 5.15 -13.21
C LEU A 188 -5.07 6.00 -14.47
N SER A 189 -6.10 6.07 -15.32
CA SER A 189 -6.05 6.72 -16.63
C SER A 189 -4.88 6.22 -17.50
N VAL A 190 -4.68 4.90 -17.55
CA VAL A 190 -3.59 4.25 -18.29
C VAL A 190 -4.13 3.25 -19.31
N ASP A 191 -3.33 2.97 -20.34
CA ASP A 191 -3.66 1.93 -21.31
C ASP A 191 -3.47 0.50 -20.74
N ARG A 192 -4.01 -0.49 -21.45
CA ARG A 192 -3.93 -1.91 -21.09
C ARG A 192 -2.50 -2.43 -20.94
N ALA A 193 -1.57 -1.94 -21.75
CA ALA A 193 -0.17 -2.39 -21.70
C ALA A 193 0.53 -1.86 -20.45
N GLU A 194 0.30 -0.60 -20.07
CA GLU A 194 0.84 0.00 -18.87
C GLU A 194 0.22 -0.60 -17.60
N ALA A 195 -1.10 -0.83 -17.58
CA ALA A 195 -1.76 -1.58 -16.50
C ALA A 195 -1.11 -2.96 -16.29
N SER A 196 -0.81 -3.68 -17.39
CA SER A 196 -0.15 -4.99 -17.32
C SER A 196 1.28 -4.90 -16.75
N LYS A 197 2.05 -3.85 -17.10
CA LYS A 197 3.40 -3.64 -16.55
C LYS A 197 3.39 -3.30 -15.07
N LEU A 198 2.44 -2.46 -14.63
CA LEU A 198 2.25 -2.09 -13.23
C LEU A 198 1.97 -3.35 -12.40
N LEU A 199 0.99 -4.15 -12.82
CA LEU A 199 0.61 -5.39 -12.15
C LEU A 199 1.76 -6.41 -12.14
N ALA A 200 2.52 -6.53 -13.22
CA ALA A 200 3.65 -7.45 -13.28
C ALA A 200 4.71 -7.12 -12.22
N VAL A 201 5.02 -5.84 -12.00
CA VAL A 201 5.96 -5.42 -10.94
C VAL A 201 5.37 -5.68 -9.56
N ALA A 202 4.14 -5.23 -9.31
CA ALA A 202 3.50 -5.36 -8.00
C ALA A 202 3.38 -6.82 -7.55
N ARG A 203 3.05 -7.74 -8.48
CA ARG A 203 2.95 -9.18 -8.17
C ARG A 203 4.31 -9.87 -8.03
N SER A 204 5.37 -9.31 -8.62
CA SER A 204 6.72 -9.92 -8.55
C SER A 204 7.48 -9.50 -7.29
N VAL A 205 7.22 -8.30 -6.76
CA VAL A 205 7.89 -7.79 -5.57
C VAL A 205 7.04 -8.09 -4.33
N PRO A 206 7.55 -8.83 -3.33
CA PRO A 206 6.79 -9.11 -2.12
C PRO A 206 6.34 -7.84 -1.39
N ALA A 207 5.13 -7.86 -0.84
CA ALA A 207 4.50 -6.71 -0.20
C ALA A 207 5.34 -6.13 0.95
N GLU A 208 6.03 -6.99 1.72
CA GLU A 208 6.93 -6.55 2.80
C GLU A 208 8.12 -5.74 2.28
N VAL A 209 8.60 -6.04 1.07
CA VAL A 209 9.71 -5.31 0.44
C VAL A 209 9.21 -3.96 -0.08
N ILE A 210 8.02 -3.93 -0.72
CA ILE A 210 7.39 -2.68 -1.18
C ILE A 210 7.15 -1.74 0.00
N GLN A 211 6.58 -2.24 1.09
CA GLN A 211 6.28 -1.45 2.30
C GLN A 211 7.56 -0.92 2.96
N ALA A 212 8.60 -1.75 3.07
CA ALA A 212 9.88 -1.30 3.63
C ALA A 212 10.51 -0.17 2.81
N ILE A 213 10.48 -0.27 1.48
CA ILE A 213 11.03 0.75 0.57
C ILE A 213 10.20 2.04 0.61
N GLY A 214 8.86 1.92 0.55
CA GLY A 214 7.94 3.05 0.45
C GLY A 214 7.83 3.62 -0.97
N LYS A 215 7.40 4.89 -1.07
CA LYS A 215 7.06 5.54 -2.36
C LYS A 215 8.21 5.61 -3.38
N ALA A 216 9.44 5.95 -2.94
CA ALA A 216 10.60 6.11 -3.83
C ALA A 216 10.27 6.89 -5.14
N PRO A 217 9.82 8.16 -5.04
CA PRO A 217 9.24 8.91 -6.15
C PRO A 217 10.21 9.14 -7.31
N LYS A 218 11.53 9.13 -7.05
CA LYS A 218 12.55 9.31 -8.10
C LYS A 218 12.86 8.00 -8.84
N VAL A 219 12.28 6.89 -8.41
CA VAL A 219 12.51 5.56 -8.99
C VAL A 219 11.42 5.24 -10.00
N GLY A 220 11.76 5.39 -11.28
CA GLY A 220 10.85 5.08 -12.39
C GLY A 220 10.70 3.59 -12.68
N ARG A 221 9.79 3.29 -13.62
CA ARG A 221 9.41 1.95 -14.10
C ARG A 221 10.60 1.02 -14.36
N GLY A 222 11.60 1.48 -15.11
CA GLY A 222 12.73 0.62 -15.55
C GLY A 222 13.50 0.03 -14.38
N ARG A 223 13.75 0.82 -13.32
CA ARG A 223 14.48 0.33 -12.14
C ARG A 223 13.65 -0.68 -11.34
N TRP A 224 12.36 -0.43 -11.19
CA TRP A 224 11.44 -1.38 -10.54
C TRP A 224 11.31 -2.68 -11.32
N GLN A 225 11.27 -2.64 -12.65
CA GLN A 225 11.26 -3.82 -13.50
C GLN A 225 12.56 -4.63 -13.37
N SER A 226 13.72 -3.97 -13.39
CA SER A 226 14.99 -4.65 -13.15
C SER A 226 15.07 -5.25 -11.75
N PHE A 227 14.55 -4.55 -10.73
CA PHE A 227 14.50 -5.05 -9.36
C PHE A 227 13.62 -6.30 -9.26
N ALA A 228 12.43 -6.27 -9.86
CA ALA A 228 11.51 -7.40 -9.93
C ALA A 228 12.14 -8.63 -10.59
N GLU A 229 12.96 -8.44 -11.64
CA GLU A 229 13.68 -9.55 -12.27
C GLU A 229 14.76 -10.13 -11.37
N LEU A 230 15.54 -9.28 -10.68
CA LEU A 230 16.63 -9.71 -9.80
C LEU A 230 16.13 -10.54 -8.62
N ILE A 231 15.01 -10.15 -8.01
CA ILE A 231 14.48 -10.82 -6.82
C ILE A 231 13.73 -12.13 -7.12
N LYS A 232 13.57 -12.51 -8.40
CA LYS A 232 13.14 -13.88 -8.76
C LYS A 232 14.13 -14.93 -8.27
N ASP A 233 15.41 -14.57 -8.17
CA ASP A 233 16.41 -15.39 -7.49
C ASP A 233 16.15 -15.36 -5.97
N SER A 234 15.87 -16.55 -5.41
CA SER A 234 15.65 -16.72 -3.97
C SER A 234 16.84 -16.25 -3.12
N ALA A 235 18.08 -16.36 -3.61
CA ALA A 235 19.24 -15.88 -2.89
C ALA A 235 19.29 -14.34 -2.88
N ALA A 236 18.98 -13.69 -3.99
CA ALA A 236 18.82 -12.24 -4.06
C ALA A 236 17.70 -11.75 -3.13
N LEU A 237 16.55 -12.40 -3.12
CA LEU A 237 15.45 -12.04 -2.22
C LEU A 237 15.83 -12.18 -0.74
N LYS A 238 16.58 -13.22 -0.37
CA LYS A 238 17.11 -13.36 1.00
C LYS A 238 18.03 -12.20 1.39
N ARG A 239 18.93 -11.77 0.49
CA ARG A 239 19.80 -10.60 0.74
C ARG A 239 19.00 -9.31 0.88
N VAL A 240 17.98 -9.12 0.06
CA VAL A 240 17.07 -7.97 0.18
C VAL A 240 16.35 -7.99 1.52
N ARG A 241 15.79 -9.13 1.93
CA ARG A 241 15.11 -9.27 3.23
C ARG A 241 16.04 -8.98 4.40
N ALA A 242 17.28 -9.42 4.35
CA ALA A 242 18.28 -9.08 5.37
C ALA A 242 18.58 -7.57 5.40
N ALA A 243 18.72 -6.93 4.24
CA ALA A 243 19.02 -5.50 4.15
C ALA A 243 17.86 -4.62 4.65
N ILE A 244 16.60 -4.98 4.37
CA ILE A 244 15.44 -4.20 4.84
C ILE A 244 15.16 -4.39 6.34
N ALA A 245 15.65 -5.49 6.94
CA ALA A 245 15.51 -5.75 8.37
C ALA A 245 16.50 -4.97 9.25
N GLU A 246 17.50 -4.32 8.65
CA GLU A 246 18.44 -3.48 9.39
C GLU A 246 17.73 -2.23 9.95
N PRO A 247 17.90 -1.87 11.24
CA PRO A 247 17.25 -0.69 11.82
C PRO A 247 17.56 0.61 11.07
N LYS A 248 18.81 0.75 10.61
CA LYS A 248 19.29 1.90 9.82
C LYS A 248 18.62 2.03 8.44
N PHE A 249 17.92 0.99 7.99
CA PHE A 249 17.21 1.04 6.71
C PHE A 249 16.01 1.99 6.79
N ALA A 250 15.23 1.91 7.87
CA ALA A 250 14.04 2.75 8.08
C ALA A 250 14.39 4.25 8.27
N GLU A 251 15.59 4.57 8.75
CA GLU A 251 16.05 5.95 8.92
C GLU A 251 16.36 6.67 7.59
N ARG A 252 16.49 5.93 6.49
CA ARG A 252 16.83 6.50 5.17
C ARG A 252 15.61 7.06 4.47
N GLU A 253 15.83 8.01 3.56
CA GLU A 253 14.84 8.44 2.58
C GLU A 253 14.39 7.29 1.67
N THR A 254 13.14 7.31 1.22
CA THR A 254 12.53 6.20 0.45
C THR A 254 13.30 5.85 -0.84
N ASP A 255 13.81 6.85 -1.57
CA ASP A 255 14.66 6.61 -2.75
C ASP A 255 15.97 5.89 -2.38
N ALA A 256 16.57 6.25 -1.23
CA ALA A 256 17.79 5.62 -0.73
C ALA A 256 17.52 4.20 -0.21
N ARG A 257 16.34 3.95 0.36
CA ARG A 257 15.86 2.59 0.71
C ARG A 257 15.79 1.71 -0.53
N PHE A 258 15.22 2.20 -1.63
CA PHE A 258 15.20 1.47 -2.90
C PHE A 258 16.62 1.14 -3.38
N LEU A 259 17.53 2.12 -3.40
CA LEU A 259 18.91 1.90 -3.84
C LEU A 259 19.64 0.86 -2.99
N ALA A 260 19.43 0.89 -1.68
CA ALA A 260 19.99 -0.10 -0.77
C ALA A 260 19.46 -1.52 -1.06
N ALA A 261 18.15 -1.68 -1.20
CA ALA A 261 17.53 -2.96 -1.57
C ALA A 261 18.01 -3.45 -2.95
N PHE A 262 18.07 -2.55 -3.94
CA PHE A 262 18.57 -2.86 -5.28
C PHE A 262 20.03 -3.33 -5.24
N SER A 263 20.88 -2.66 -4.45
CA SER A 263 22.29 -3.06 -4.28
C SER A 263 22.44 -4.42 -3.58
N ALA A 264 21.54 -4.76 -2.64
CA ALA A 264 21.54 -6.06 -1.98
C ALA A 264 21.16 -7.19 -2.95
N ALA A 265 20.24 -6.91 -3.88
CA ALA A 265 19.85 -7.86 -4.92
C ALA A 265 20.98 -8.13 -5.91
N THR A 266 21.70 -7.09 -6.35
CA THR A 266 22.77 -7.20 -7.36
C THR A 266 24.11 -7.68 -6.81
N ARG A 267 24.33 -7.64 -5.49
CA ARG A 267 25.55 -8.23 -4.90
C ARG A 267 25.65 -9.68 -5.34
N PRO A 268 26.81 -10.13 -5.84
CA PRO A 268 27.05 -11.55 -6.05
C PRO A 268 26.69 -12.27 -4.76
N SER A 269 26.09 -13.46 -4.88
CA SER A 269 26.08 -14.42 -3.80
C SER A 269 27.55 -14.66 -3.40
N ARG A 270 28.09 -13.82 -2.49
CA ARG A 270 28.95 -14.37 -1.46
C ARG A 270 28.06 -15.44 -0.88
N GLY A 271 28.43 -16.70 -1.12
CA GLY A 271 27.94 -17.77 -0.27
C GLY A 271 28.08 -17.30 1.18
N GLU A 272 27.42 -18.00 2.09
CA GLU A 272 27.81 -18.00 3.50
C GLU A 272 29.33 -17.81 3.61
N PRO A 273 29.86 -17.08 4.61
CA PRO A 273 31.29 -17.05 4.83
C PRO A 273 31.74 -18.49 5.02
N SER A 274 32.09 -19.16 3.92
CA SER A 274 32.89 -20.35 3.90
C SER A 274 34.06 -19.92 4.74
N LYS A 275 34.20 -20.57 5.90
CA LYS A 275 35.33 -20.44 6.82
C LYS A 275 36.51 -19.91 6.04
N GLU A 276 37.09 -18.79 6.49
CA GLU A 276 38.34 -18.27 5.94
C GLU A 276 39.16 -19.47 5.44
N PRO A 277 39.43 -19.57 4.12
CA PRO A 277 40.14 -20.73 3.62
C PRO A 277 41.40 -20.85 4.48
N ASP A 278 41.67 -22.04 5.02
CA ASP A 278 42.82 -22.32 5.90
C ASP A 278 44.10 -21.85 5.19
N GLU A 279 44.44 -20.58 5.38
CA GLU A 279 45.61 -19.94 4.80
C GLU A 279 46.74 -20.25 5.75
N LYS A 280 47.44 -21.35 5.48
CA LYS A 280 48.58 -21.75 6.29
C LYS A 280 49.77 -20.87 5.91
N PRO A 281 50.28 -20.02 6.82
CA PRO A 281 51.51 -19.29 6.59
C PRO A 281 52.68 -20.29 6.57
N VAL A 282 53.53 -20.18 5.55
CA VAL A 282 54.79 -20.90 5.46
C VAL A 282 55.88 -19.96 5.95
N PHE A 283 56.63 -20.41 6.94
CA PHE A 283 57.77 -19.68 7.49
C PHE A 283 59.08 -20.31 7.00
N SER A 284 60.11 -19.48 6.84
CA SER A 284 61.48 -19.93 6.65
C SER A 284 62.02 -20.55 7.95
N VAL A 285 63.15 -21.25 7.86
CA VAL A 285 63.89 -21.74 9.03
C VAL A 285 64.33 -20.60 9.95
N SER A 286 64.45 -19.37 9.42
CA SER A 286 64.76 -18.15 10.18
C SER A 286 63.52 -17.47 10.81
N GLY A 287 62.31 -18.04 10.65
CA GLY A 287 61.07 -17.51 11.22
C GLY A 287 60.41 -16.39 10.41
N GLU A 288 60.94 -16.07 9.22
CA GLU A 288 60.34 -15.08 8.32
C GLU A 288 59.21 -15.72 7.52
N LYS A 289 58.10 -15.01 7.36
CA LYS A 289 56.96 -15.51 6.60
C LYS A 289 57.24 -15.38 5.10
N ILE A 290 57.28 -16.51 4.40
CA ILE A 290 57.71 -16.59 2.99
C ILE A 290 56.57 -16.76 2.00
N ALA A 291 55.50 -17.44 2.40
CA ALA A 291 54.36 -17.69 1.51
C ALA A 291 53.10 -18.00 2.29
N HIS A 292 51.98 -17.96 1.59
CA HIS A 292 50.72 -18.55 2.01
C HIS A 292 50.34 -19.69 1.09
N VAL A 293 49.97 -20.82 1.68
CA VAL A 293 49.40 -21.95 0.94
C VAL A 293 47.90 -21.94 1.12
N ARG A 294 47.19 -21.93 -0.01
CA ARG A 294 45.76 -22.21 -0.06
C ARG A 294 45.59 -23.58 -0.72
N GLN A 295 45.02 -24.53 0.02
CA GLN A 295 44.72 -25.86 -0.48
C GLN A 295 43.21 -26.00 -0.69
N ALA A 296 42.80 -26.21 -1.93
CA ALA A 296 41.45 -26.61 -2.32
C ALA A 296 41.45 -28.08 -2.76
N GLU A 297 40.28 -28.73 -2.81
CA GLU A 297 40.14 -30.17 -3.15
C GLU A 297 40.77 -30.57 -4.50
N ARG A 298 40.95 -29.62 -5.42
CA ARG A 298 41.50 -29.86 -6.78
C ARG A 298 42.68 -28.95 -7.16
N GLU A 299 43.08 -28.02 -6.31
CA GLU A 299 44.13 -27.05 -6.64
C GLU A 299 44.87 -26.61 -5.37
N LEU A 300 46.21 -26.60 -5.43
CA LEU A 300 47.05 -26.00 -4.41
C LEU A 300 47.64 -24.71 -4.97
N LYS A 301 47.27 -23.58 -4.38
CA LYS A 301 47.76 -22.26 -4.75
C LYS A 301 48.76 -21.75 -3.72
N LEU A 302 50.02 -21.69 -4.11
CA LEU A 302 51.08 -21.06 -3.33
C LEU A 302 51.20 -19.59 -3.73
N THR A 303 51.04 -18.67 -2.79
CA THR A 303 51.22 -17.22 -3.01
C THR A 303 52.42 -16.75 -2.20
N ILE A 304 53.47 -16.30 -2.88
CA ILE A 304 54.70 -15.80 -2.25
C ILE A 304 54.52 -14.31 -1.93
N ASP A 305 54.82 -13.92 -0.70
CA ASP A 305 54.69 -12.52 -0.27
C ASP A 305 55.69 -11.64 -1.04
N LYS A 306 55.22 -10.50 -1.57
CA LYS A 306 56.05 -9.57 -2.36
C LYS A 306 57.29 -9.05 -1.60
N ASN A 307 57.26 -9.12 -0.28
CA ASN A 307 58.33 -8.66 0.59
C ASN A 307 59.57 -9.58 0.55
N VAL A 308 59.44 -10.80 0.02
CA VAL A 308 60.48 -11.86 0.05
C VAL A 308 61.30 -11.90 -1.26
N SER A 309 61.18 -10.85 -2.08
CA SER A 309 61.83 -10.65 -3.39
C SER A 309 61.30 -11.51 -4.54
N THR A 310 61.10 -10.88 -5.69
CA THR A 310 60.76 -11.52 -6.97
C THR A 310 61.76 -12.58 -7.41
N THR A 311 63.01 -12.49 -6.91
CA THR A 311 64.10 -13.43 -7.18
C THR A 311 63.82 -14.82 -6.60
N PHE A 312 63.22 -14.91 -5.41
CA PHE A 312 62.87 -16.21 -4.81
C PHE A 312 61.74 -16.92 -5.56
N ALA A 313 60.74 -16.17 -6.04
CA ALA A 313 59.66 -16.73 -6.84
C ALA A 313 60.18 -17.33 -8.17
N ALA A 314 61.12 -16.66 -8.83
CA ALA A 314 61.76 -17.18 -10.05
C ALA A 314 62.58 -18.45 -9.76
N PHE A 315 63.35 -18.46 -8.67
CA PHE A 315 64.11 -19.64 -8.23
C PHE A 315 63.20 -20.83 -7.92
N LEU A 316 62.09 -20.61 -7.22
CA LEU A 316 61.17 -21.70 -6.88
C LEU A 316 60.57 -22.34 -8.15
N VAL A 317 60.16 -21.51 -9.12
CA VAL A 317 59.63 -22.01 -10.41
C VAL A 317 60.66 -22.85 -11.16
N ASP A 318 61.93 -22.44 -11.15
CA ASP A 318 63.03 -23.16 -11.80
C ASP A 318 63.37 -24.50 -11.11
N GLN A 319 63.23 -24.56 -9.78
CA GLN A 319 63.50 -25.77 -9.00
C GLN A 319 62.32 -26.74 -8.89
N LEU A 320 61.09 -26.32 -9.23
CA LEU A 320 59.89 -27.17 -9.14
C LEU A 320 60.02 -28.51 -9.91
N PRO A 321 60.54 -28.55 -11.16
CA PRO A 321 60.73 -29.81 -11.89
C PRO A 321 61.68 -30.76 -11.17
N ALA A 322 62.82 -30.25 -10.68
CA ALA A 322 63.80 -31.05 -9.95
C ALA A 322 63.26 -31.56 -8.60
N LEU A 323 62.48 -30.74 -7.89
CA LEU A 323 61.79 -31.14 -6.65
C LEU A 323 60.72 -32.21 -6.91
N PHE A 324 60.00 -32.11 -8.03
CA PHE A 324 59.03 -33.12 -8.45
C PHE A 324 59.70 -34.46 -8.79
N ASP A 325 60.83 -34.43 -9.50
CA ASP A 325 61.60 -35.64 -9.83
C ASP A 325 62.21 -36.28 -8.58
N ALA A 326 62.73 -35.47 -7.65
CA ALA A 326 63.26 -35.94 -6.37
C ALA A 326 62.16 -36.54 -5.48
N PHE A 327 60.96 -35.94 -5.47
CA PHE A 327 59.80 -36.49 -4.78
C PHE A 327 59.36 -37.82 -5.41
N SER A 328 59.26 -37.89 -6.73
CA SER A 328 58.86 -39.10 -7.45
C SER A 328 59.83 -40.27 -7.22
N LYS A 329 61.13 -39.99 -7.13
CA LYS A 329 62.16 -40.99 -6.76
C LYS A 329 62.06 -41.44 -5.30
N LYS A 330 61.62 -40.55 -4.41
CA LYS A 330 61.46 -40.84 -2.98
C LYS A 330 60.17 -41.60 -2.68
N SER A 331 59.09 -41.32 -3.40
CA SER A 331 57.83 -42.09 -3.30
C SER A 331 57.99 -43.50 -3.86
N SER A 332 58.75 -43.69 -4.95
CA SER A 332 59.06 -45.04 -5.46
C SER A 332 59.97 -45.86 -4.54
N GLY A 333 60.72 -45.22 -3.64
CA GLY A 333 61.57 -45.90 -2.66
C GLY A 333 60.84 -46.31 -1.37
N GLN A 334 59.71 -45.70 -1.04
CA GLN A 334 58.95 -46.04 0.17
C GLN A 334 58.05 -47.27 0.01
N GLU A 335 57.62 -47.64 -1.20
CA GLU A 335 56.88 -48.89 -1.45
C GLU A 335 57.74 -50.16 -1.27
N SER A 336 59.07 -50.04 -1.19
CA SER A 336 59.98 -51.19 -1.06
C SER A 336 60.37 -51.55 0.38
N THR A 337 59.83 -50.87 1.40
CA THR A 337 60.20 -51.11 2.81
C THR A 337 59.01 -51.53 3.70
N GLU A 338 57.84 -51.78 3.12
CA GLU A 338 56.70 -52.47 3.77
C GLU A 338 56.36 -53.74 3.00
N ALA A 339 57.29 -54.69 2.97
CA ALA A 339 57.06 -56.09 2.60
C ALA A 339 57.88 -56.99 3.53
#